data_AF-A0A7V3UCA0-F1
#
_entry.id   AF-A0A7V3UCA0-F1
#
_cell.length_a   1.000
_cell.length_b   1.000
_cell.length_c   1.000
_cell.angle_alpha   90.00
_cell.angle_beta   90.00
_cell.angle_gamma   90.00
#
_symmetry.space_group_name_H-M   'P 1'
#
loop_
_entity.id
_entity.type
_entity.pdbx_description
1 polymer ?
#
loop_
_entity_poly.entity_id
_entity_poly.type
_entity_poly.pdbx_seq_one_letter_code
_entity_poly.pdbx_strand_id
1 'polypeptide(L)'
;MGQTGIVSLLIIILTFVFSYRGFTNRSFYENHLFHVDKVLINRDYKRIVTSGFLHVGWMHLIFNMLALFFFSSSMEYFLGPFLFLLIYFFSLICGNLFALFVHRRHSSYTSVGASGAIAGIIFGSIILFPDSSISLFFLPIRFPAWLFGLLYMLYSIYGIRSKKSNIGHEAHLGGGVAGMLLMTILYPKMVFDNPLPLFLILVPSLIFIIIIIYKPHVLMVDNLFYKKQHNYTVDDRYNIQKKNTQEEVDRILEKISKKGMKSLTKKEKDILNAYSKKIR
;
A
#
# COMPACT_ATOMS: atom_id res chain seq x y z
N MET A 1 33.30 -5.29 10.75
CA MET A 1 32.79 -3.91 10.69
C MET A 1 32.52 -3.62 9.23
N GLY A 2 31.25 -3.58 8.84
CA GLY A 2 30.85 -3.51 7.42
C GLY A 2 31.23 -2.17 6.81
N GLN A 3 31.87 -2.21 5.63
CA GLN A 3 32.03 -1.02 4.81
C GLN A 3 30.63 -0.54 4.43
N THR A 4 30.21 0.60 4.97
CA THR A 4 28.97 1.25 4.57
C THR A 4 29.10 1.68 3.12
N GLY A 5 28.13 1.30 2.29
CA GLY A 5 28.10 1.69 0.89
C GLY A 5 28.04 3.21 0.74
N ILE A 6 29.08 3.81 0.16
CA ILE A 6 29.22 5.27 0.03
C ILE A 6 28.07 5.83 -0.81
N VAL A 7 27.66 5.11 -1.86
CA VAL A 7 26.59 5.55 -2.75
C VAL A 7 25.26 5.55 -2.03
N SER A 8 24.94 4.51 -1.26
CA SER A 8 23.69 4.46 -0.49
C SER A 8 23.61 5.57 0.55
N LEU A 9 24.72 5.89 1.22
CA LEU A 9 24.79 7.04 2.14
C LEU A 9 24.54 8.37 1.41
N LEU A 10 25.12 8.55 0.22
CA LEU A 10 24.87 9.74 -0.59
C LEU A 10 23.39 9.87 -0.98
N ILE A 11 22.75 8.77 -1.40
CA ILE A 11 21.31 8.75 -1.71
C ILE A 11 20.49 9.14 -0.47
N ILE A 12 20.82 8.59 0.71
CA ILE A 12 20.14 8.92 1.96
C ILE A 12 20.26 10.41 2.27
N ILE A 13 21.49 10.96 2.23
CA ILE A 13 21.75 12.39 2.49
C ILE A 13 20.98 13.27 1.50
N LEU A 14 21.07 12.98 0.21
CA LEU A 14 20.37 13.73 -0.84
C LEU A 14 18.85 13.69 -0.62
N THR A 15 18.31 12.52 -0.24
CA THR A 15 16.88 12.35 0.03
C THR A 15 16.44 13.17 1.26
N PHE A 16 17.25 13.19 2.32
CA PHE A 16 16.98 14.04 3.49
C PHE A 16 16.96 15.53 3.12
N VAL A 17 17.98 16.02 2.40
CA VAL A 17 18.07 17.43 1.98
C VAL A 17 16.89 17.81 1.08
N PHE A 18 16.56 16.95 0.11
CA PHE A 18 15.48 17.20 -0.84
C PHE A 18 14.11 17.18 -0.17
N SER A 19 13.86 16.21 0.71
CA SER A 19 12.62 16.14 1.51
C SER A 19 12.49 17.30 2.49
N TYR A 20 13.57 17.70 3.16
CA TYR A 20 13.58 18.88 4.04
C TYR A 20 13.19 20.16 3.30
N ARG A 21 13.73 20.35 2.08
CA ARG A 21 13.33 21.47 1.22
C ARG A 21 11.87 21.37 0.79
N GLY A 22 11.36 20.16 0.56
CA GLY A 22 9.93 19.91 0.32
C GLY A 22 9.04 20.27 1.51
N PHE A 23 9.47 19.97 2.73
CA PHE A 23 8.71 20.29 3.95
C PHE A 23 8.64 21.80 4.23
N THR A 24 9.68 22.54 3.85
CA THR A 24 9.79 23.99 4.13
C THR A 24 9.27 24.87 3.00
N ASN A 25 9.20 24.36 1.76
CA ASN A 25 8.77 25.13 0.60
C ASN A 25 7.72 24.37 -0.22
N ARG A 26 6.46 24.82 -0.13
CA ARG A 26 5.33 24.23 -0.86
C ARG A 26 5.51 24.28 -2.37
N SER A 27 6.02 25.38 -2.93
CA SER A 27 6.26 25.47 -4.38
C SER A 27 7.29 24.43 -4.83
N PHE A 28 8.35 24.21 -4.05
CA PHE A 28 9.32 23.16 -4.32
C PHE A 28 8.69 21.77 -4.27
N TYR A 29 7.85 21.49 -3.26
CA TYR A 29 7.13 20.23 -3.13
C TYR A 29 6.22 19.96 -4.34
N GLU A 30 5.37 20.92 -4.71
CA GLU A 30 4.44 20.83 -5.85
C GLU A 30 5.16 20.69 -7.21
N ASN A 31 6.37 21.23 -7.33
CA ASN A 31 7.16 21.14 -8.57
C ASN A 31 7.83 19.78 -8.78
N HIS A 32 7.99 18.97 -7.73
CA HIS A 32 8.75 17.71 -7.78
C HIS A 32 7.93 16.47 -7.41
N LEU A 33 6.76 16.62 -6.78
CA LEU A 33 5.89 15.48 -6.48
C LEU A 33 5.40 14.81 -7.76
N PHE A 34 5.12 13.51 -7.67
CA PHE A 34 4.53 12.78 -8.78
C PHE A 34 3.07 13.20 -8.92
N HIS A 35 2.66 13.60 -10.12
CA HIS A 35 1.29 13.99 -10.42
C HIS A 35 0.92 13.51 -11.81
N VAL A 36 -0.18 12.75 -11.93
CA VAL A 36 -0.57 12.10 -13.19
C VAL A 36 -0.72 13.08 -14.34
N ASP A 37 -1.55 14.12 -14.18
CA ASP A 37 -1.77 15.10 -15.26
C ASP A 37 -0.49 15.85 -15.66
N LYS A 38 0.35 16.25 -14.70
CA LYS A 38 1.60 16.95 -15.01
C LYS A 38 2.56 16.07 -15.81
N VAL A 39 2.56 14.76 -15.58
CA VAL A 39 3.39 13.81 -16.33
C VAL A 39 2.78 13.54 -17.72
N LEU A 40 1.47 13.28 -17.81
CA LEU A 40 0.83 12.88 -19.09
C LEU A 40 0.54 14.05 -20.02
N ILE A 41 0.03 15.16 -19.49
CA ILE A 41 -0.42 16.33 -20.26
C ILE A 41 0.71 17.33 -20.40
N ASN A 42 1.31 17.76 -19.28
CA ASN A 42 2.39 18.77 -19.29
C ASN A 42 3.76 18.18 -19.63
N ARG A 43 3.88 16.85 -19.80
CA ARG A 43 5.13 16.15 -20.17
C ARG A 43 6.28 16.40 -19.19
N ASP A 44 5.97 16.68 -17.93
CA ASP A 44 6.95 16.97 -16.88
C ASP A 44 7.53 15.67 -16.29
N TYR A 45 8.30 14.94 -17.11
CA TYR A 45 8.79 13.60 -16.80
C TYR A 45 9.80 13.55 -15.63
N LYS A 46 10.42 14.68 -15.26
CA LYS A 46 11.34 14.75 -14.11
C LYS A 46 10.68 14.24 -12.83
N ARG A 47 9.36 14.42 -12.71
CA ARG A 47 8.52 13.97 -11.58
C ARG A 47 8.54 12.47 -11.34
N ILE A 48 8.87 11.68 -12.36
CA ILE A 48 9.06 10.22 -12.23
C ILE A 48 10.27 9.90 -11.36
N VAL A 49 11.30 10.75 -11.36
CA VAL A 49 12.52 10.54 -10.56
C VAL A 49 12.51 11.41 -9.31
N THR A 50 12.19 12.70 -9.43
CA THR A 50 12.30 13.67 -8.33
C THR A 50 11.34 13.38 -7.18
N SER A 51 10.18 12.78 -7.46
CA SER A 51 9.23 12.36 -6.43
C SER A 51 9.78 11.29 -5.50
N GLY A 52 10.77 10.51 -5.95
CA GLY A 52 11.48 9.52 -5.11
C GLY A 52 12.27 10.15 -3.97
N PHE A 53 12.66 11.42 -4.11
CA PHE A 53 13.44 12.15 -3.11
C PHE A 53 12.57 13.01 -2.17
N LEU A 54 11.25 13.06 -2.40
CA LEU A 54 10.28 13.74 -1.52
C LEU A 54 9.54 12.74 -0.63
N HIS A 55 9.08 13.20 0.52
CA HIS A 55 8.23 12.42 1.42
C HIS A 55 7.10 13.31 1.95
N VAL A 56 6.01 12.71 2.43
CA VAL A 56 4.85 13.43 3.00
C VAL A 56 5.14 13.98 4.40
N GLY A 57 6.05 13.35 5.15
CA GLY A 57 6.43 13.79 6.48
C GLY A 57 7.64 13.03 7.04
N TRP A 58 8.10 13.46 8.22
CA TRP A 58 9.32 12.95 8.87
C TRP A 58 9.28 11.44 9.15
N MET A 59 8.17 10.92 9.65
CA MET A 59 8.06 9.48 9.93
C MET A 59 8.19 8.65 8.65
N HIS A 60 7.56 9.08 7.56
CA HIS A 60 7.66 8.41 6.27
C HIS A 60 9.11 8.44 5.74
N LEU A 61 9.78 9.58 5.84
CA LEU A 61 11.18 9.74 5.45
C LEU A 61 12.10 8.83 6.29
N ILE A 62 11.99 8.86 7.61
CA ILE A 62 12.84 8.09 8.53
C ILE A 62 12.70 6.59 8.24
N PHE A 63 11.47 6.07 8.13
CA PHE A 63 11.28 4.64 7.85
C PHE A 63 11.80 4.22 6.47
N ASN A 64 11.67 5.07 5.45
CA ASN A 64 12.28 4.79 4.14
C ASN A 64 13.80 4.77 4.23
N MET A 65 14.41 5.74 4.90
CA MET A 65 15.87 5.83 4.98
C MET A 65 16.47 4.75 5.87
N LEU A 66 15.78 4.33 6.94
CA LEU A 66 16.14 3.15 7.72
C LEU A 66 16.09 1.90 6.85
N ALA A 67 14.97 1.65 6.15
CA ALA A 67 14.86 0.52 5.24
C ALA A 67 15.96 0.53 4.18
N LEU A 68 16.24 1.68 3.57
CA LEU A 68 17.34 1.80 2.62
C LEU A 68 18.67 1.44 3.29
N PHE A 69 19.02 2.05 4.41
CA PHE A 69 20.30 1.85 5.10
C PHE A 69 20.60 0.37 5.42
N PHE A 70 19.60 -0.36 5.94
CA PHE A 70 19.77 -1.76 6.34
C PHE A 70 19.91 -2.73 5.17
N PHE A 71 19.22 -2.47 4.06
CA PHE A 71 19.25 -3.35 2.89
C PHE A 71 20.29 -2.93 1.84
N SER A 72 20.65 -1.64 1.78
CA SER A 72 21.55 -1.11 0.75
C SER A 72 23.00 -1.47 0.98
N SER A 73 23.46 -1.52 2.24
CA SER A 73 24.89 -1.69 2.52
C SER A 73 25.41 -3.05 2.04
N SER A 74 24.69 -4.14 2.33
CA SER A 74 25.05 -5.48 1.86
C SER A 74 24.88 -5.61 0.35
N MET A 75 23.83 -5.01 -0.20
CA MET A 75 23.55 -5.05 -1.64
C MET A 75 24.60 -4.27 -2.45
N GLU A 76 24.99 -3.08 -2.02
CA GLU A 76 26.03 -2.25 -2.66
C GLU A 76 27.40 -2.93 -2.57
N TYR A 77 27.73 -3.57 -1.45
CA TYR A 77 28.96 -4.34 -1.32
C TYR A 77 29.01 -5.52 -2.30
N PHE A 78 27.89 -6.22 -2.48
CA PHE A 78 27.79 -7.36 -3.40
C PHE A 78 27.79 -6.93 -4.88
N LEU A 79 26.98 -5.93 -5.24
CA LEU A 79 26.79 -5.49 -6.62
C LEU A 79 27.87 -4.52 -7.12
N GLY A 80 28.53 -3.81 -6.20
CA GLY A 80 29.28 -2.60 -6.51
C GLY A 80 28.39 -1.37 -6.74
N PRO A 81 28.99 -0.17 -6.76
CA PRO A 81 28.26 1.10 -6.76
C PRO A 81 27.40 1.31 -8.02
N PHE A 82 27.89 0.91 -9.19
CA PHE A 82 27.19 1.13 -10.46
C PHE A 82 25.89 0.31 -10.55
N LEU A 83 25.97 -1.00 -10.29
CA LEU A 83 24.80 -1.87 -10.33
C LEU A 83 23.83 -1.57 -9.19
N PHE A 84 24.32 -1.10 -8.04
CA PHE A 84 23.47 -0.59 -6.96
C PHE A 84 22.65 0.64 -7.40
N LEU A 85 23.28 1.61 -8.07
CA LEU A 85 22.56 2.74 -8.67
C LEU A 85 21.55 2.29 -9.72
N LEU A 86 21.94 1.33 -10.55
CA LEU A 86 21.06 0.79 -11.58
C LEU A 86 19.80 0.17 -10.98
N ILE A 87 19.91 -0.74 -9.99
CA ILE A 87 18.73 -1.33 -9.35
C ILE A 87 17.88 -0.28 -8.63
N TYR A 88 18.51 0.70 -7.97
CA TYR A 88 17.78 1.78 -7.28
C TYR A 88 16.93 2.60 -8.26
N PHE A 89 17.54 3.15 -9.31
CA PHE A 89 16.85 4.03 -10.26
C PHE A 89 15.93 3.27 -11.21
N PHE A 90 16.31 2.08 -11.65
CA PHE A 90 15.45 1.24 -12.48
C PHE A 90 14.14 0.91 -11.74
N SER A 91 14.24 0.51 -10.47
CA SER A 91 13.08 0.18 -9.65
C SER A 91 12.23 1.41 -9.32
N LEU A 92 12.86 2.57 -9.08
CA LEU A 92 12.15 3.85 -8.91
C LEU A 92 11.29 4.17 -10.14
N ILE A 93 11.91 4.13 -11.32
CA ILE A 93 11.28 4.49 -12.59
C ILE A 93 10.17 3.49 -12.92
N CYS A 94 10.44 2.19 -12.87
CA CYS A 94 9.43 1.16 -13.14
C CYS A 94 8.26 1.21 -12.16
N GLY A 95 8.52 1.44 -10.87
CA GLY A 95 7.47 1.63 -9.87
C GLY A 95 6.57 2.82 -10.21
N ASN A 96 7.16 3.98 -10.49
CA ASN A 96 6.39 5.18 -10.83
C ASN A 96 5.69 5.08 -12.19
N LEU A 97 6.26 4.37 -13.17
CA LEU A 97 5.58 4.08 -14.44
C LEU A 97 4.39 3.13 -14.25
N PHE A 98 4.51 2.13 -13.39
CA PHE A 98 3.38 1.25 -13.07
C PHE A 98 2.28 2.01 -12.32
N ALA A 99 2.64 2.86 -11.36
CA ALA A 99 1.69 3.76 -10.70
C ALA A 99 1.01 4.71 -11.71
N LEU A 100 1.77 5.29 -12.65
CA LEU A 100 1.24 6.10 -13.74
C LEU A 100 0.24 5.33 -14.58
N PHE A 101 0.56 4.09 -14.96
CA PHE A 101 -0.32 3.24 -15.74
C PHE A 101 -1.64 2.96 -14.99
N VAL A 102 -1.56 2.54 -13.73
CA VAL A 102 -2.73 2.23 -12.90
C VAL A 102 -3.62 3.46 -12.70
N HIS A 103 -3.01 4.62 -12.43
CA HIS A 103 -3.73 5.86 -12.13
C HIS A 103 -3.92 6.80 -13.32
N ARG A 104 -3.67 6.37 -14.56
CA ARG A 104 -3.79 7.21 -15.78
C ARG A 104 -5.16 7.87 -16.00
N ARG A 105 -6.20 7.41 -15.30
CA ARG A 105 -7.57 7.98 -15.33
C ARG A 105 -7.95 8.73 -14.05
N HIS A 106 -7.02 8.90 -13.12
CA HIS A 106 -7.18 9.61 -11.85
C HIS A 106 -6.30 10.86 -11.90
N SER A 107 -6.82 11.94 -12.50
CA SER A 107 -6.07 13.17 -12.80
C SER A 107 -5.36 13.77 -11.59
N SER A 108 -6.04 13.78 -10.44
CA SER A 108 -5.55 14.33 -9.17
C SER A 108 -4.67 13.37 -8.37
N TYR A 109 -4.31 12.19 -8.89
CA TYR A 109 -3.46 11.27 -8.16
C TYR A 109 -2.05 11.84 -8.03
N THR A 110 -1.56 11.85 -6.78
CA THR A 110 -0.22 12.29 -6.43
C THR A 110 0.48 11.30 -5.53
N SER A 111 1.80 11.18 -5.67
CA SER A 111 2.62 10.36 -4.78
C SER A 111 4.03 10.94 -4.58
N VAL A 112 4.67 10.54 -3.48
CA VAL A 112 6.07 10.86 -3.16
C VAL A 112 6.67 9.72 -2.35
N GLY A 113 7.98 9.49 -2.47
CA GLY A 113 8.74 8.58 -1.62
C GLY A 113 9.67 7.65 -2.39
N ALA A 114 10.80 7.30 -1.76
CA ALA A 114 11.81 6.40 -2.31
C ALA A 114 11.37 4.92 -2.33
N SER A 115 10.22 4.61 -1.74
CA SER A 115 9.78 3.25 -1.43
C SER A 115 9.71 2.28 -2.62
N GLY A 116 9.45 2.75 -3.85
CA GLY A 116 9.54 1.90 -5.05
C GLY A 116 10.97 1.43 -5.35
N ALA A 117 11.96 2.31 -5.20
CA ALA A 117 13.38 1.96 -5.31
C ALA A 117 13.82 0.98 -4.22
N ILE A 118 13.40 1.26 -2.98
CA ILE A 118 13.71 0.43 -1.82
C ILE A 118 13.08 -0.95 -1.95
N ALA A 119 11.84 -1.04 -2.44
CA ALA A 119 11.21 -2.31 -2.77
C ALA A 119 12.06 -3.09 -3.79
N GLY A 120 12.53 -2.44 -4.86
CA GLY A 120 13.44 -3.07 -5.81
C GLY A 120 14.70 -3.66 -5.18
N ILE A 121 15.36 -2.93 -4.28
CA ILE A 121 16.53 -3.40 -3.54
C ILE A 121 16.19 -4.59 -2.65
N ILE A 122 15.11 -4.50 -1.86
CA ILE A 122 14.67 -5.57 -0.95
C ILE A 122 14.35 -6.84 -1.74
N PHE A 123 13.51 -6.73 -2.76
CA PHE A 123 13.06 -7.88 -3.54
C PHE A 123 14.17 -8.46 -4.43
N GLY A 124 15.07 -7.62 -4.95
CA GLY A 124 16.31 -8.06 -5.59
C GLY A 124 17.20 -8.86 -4.62
N SER A 125 17.36 -8.38 -3.38
CA SER A 125 18.13 -9.10 -2.36
C SER A 125 17.52 -10.44 -1.97
N ILE A 126 16.18 -10.54 -1.91
CA ILE A 126 15.47 -11.78 -1.58
C ILE A 126 15.74 -12.88 -2.61
N ILE A 127 15.78 -12.53 -3.91
CA ILE A 127 16.02 -13.54 -4.95
C ILE A 127 17.49 -13.90 -5.12
N LEU A 128 18.43 -13.00 -4.78
CA LEU A 128 19.86 -13.31 -4.78
C LEU A 128 20.28 -14.11 -3.53
N PHE A 129 19.61 -13.87 -2.40
CA PHE A 129 19.92 -14.47 -1.11
C PHE A 129 18.66 -15.12 -0.51
N PRO A 130 18.17 -16.22 -1.09
CA PRO A 130 16.89 -16.84 -0.72
C PRO A 130 16.85 -17.39 0.71
N ASP A 131 18.00 -17.81 1.24
CA ASP A 131 18.16 -18.32 2.61
C ASP A 131 18.40 -17.20 3.65
N SER A 132 18.40 -15.94 3.22
CA SER A 132 18.54 -14.81 4.13
C SER A 132 17.33 -14.66 5.06
N SER A 133 17.56 -14.00 6.20
CA SER A 133 16.51 -13.67 7.16
C SER A 133 16.39 -12.17 7.33
N ILE A 134 15.17 -11.69 7.52
CA ILE A 134 14.86 -10.29 7.81
C ILE A 134 14.40 -10.19 9.26
N SER A 135 14.84 -9.14 9.94
CA SER A 135 14.35 -8.74 11.26
C SER A 135 13.49 -7.50 11.12
N LEU A 136 12.38 -7.44 11.84
CA LEU A 136 11.65 -6.17 11.99
C LEU A 136 12.46 -5.24 12.91
N PHE A 137 12.50 -3.94 12.59
CA PHE A 137 13.40 -2.96 13.25
C PHE A 137 13.37 -2.95 14.78
N PHE A 138 12.24 -3.33 15.40
CA PHE A 138 12.05 -3.28 16.86
C PHE A 138 11.75 -4.63 17.49
N LEU A 139 11.66 -5.71 16.70
CA LEU A 139 11.37 -7.05 17.21
C LEU A 139 12.58 -7.94 16.92
N PRO A 140 13.15 -8.61 17.93
CA PRO A 140 14.26 -9.55 17.75
C PRO A 140 13.81 -10.87 17.10
N ILE A 141 12.79 -10.81 16.24
CA ILE A 141 12.22 -11.96 15.54
C ILE A 141 12.75 -11.92 14.12
N ARG A 142 13.45 -12.99 13.74
CA ARG A 142 13.93 -13.21 12.37
C ARG A 142 13.01 -14.19 11.68
N PHE A 143 12.61 -13.85 10.47
CA PHE A 143 11.87 -14.75 9.58
C PHE A 143 12.55 -14.86 8.22
N PRO A 144 12.30 -15.93 7.46
CA PRO A 144 12.84 -16.07 6.11
C PRO A 144 12.45 -14.87 5.23
N ALA A 145 13.43 -14.30 4.52
CA ALA A 145 13.22 -13.10 3.72
C ALA A 145 12.18 -13.31 2.60
N TRP A 146 12.15 -14.51 2.02
CA TRP A 146 11.16 -14.88 1.00
C TRP A 146 9.72 -14.84 1.53
N LEU A 147 9.49 -15.21 2.80
CA LEU A 147 8.15 -15.19 3.40
C LEU A 147 7.66 -13.75 3.55
N PHE A 148 8.55 -12.85 3.99
CA PHE A 148 8.25 -11.42 4.02
C PHE A 148 7.95 -10.86 2.64
N GLY A 149 8.77 -11.19 1.65
CA GLY A 149 8.53 -10.77 0.27
C GLY A 149 7.17 -11.21 -0.25
N LEU A 150 6.80 -12.47 -0.02
CA LEU A 150 5.50 -13.02 -0.39
C LEU A 150 4.35 -12.26 0.29
N LEU A 151 4.38 -12.13 1.61
CA LEU A 151 3.32 -11.46 2.37
C LEU A 151 3.19 -9.98 1.99
N TYR A 152 4.31 -9.29 1.80
CA TYR A 152 4.34 -7.89 1.39
C TYR A 152 3.79 -7.70 -0.03
N MET A 153 4.09 -8.61 -0.98
CA MET A 153 3.52 -8.54 -2.33
C MET A 153 2.03 -8.83 -2.35
N LEU A 154 1.57 -9.83 -1.60
CA LEU A 154 0.13 -10.09 -1.45
C LEU A 154 -0.61 -8.91 -0.82
N TYR A 155 -0.01 -8.30 0.20
CA TYR A 155 -0.55 -7.08 0.82
C TYR A 155 -0.60 -5.91 -0.18
N SER A 156 0.43 -5.73 -1.00
CA SER A 156 0.46 -4.68 -2.03
C SER A 156 -0.62 -4.92 -3.10
N ILE A 157 -0.76 -6.14 -3.61
CA ILE A 157 -1.81 -6.53 -4.55
C ILE A 157 -3.21 -6.25 -3.97
N TYR A 158 -3.43 -6.62 -2.71
CA TYR A 158 -4.68 -6.33 -2.02
C TYR A 158 -4.92 -4.81 -1.87
N GLY A 159 -3.87 -4.07 -1.50
CA GLY A 159 -3.88 -2.63 -1.32
C GLY A 159 -4.32 -1.87 -2.56
N ILE A 160 -3.77 -2.21 -3.74
CA ILE A 160 -4.11 -1.64 -5.05
C ILE A 160 -5.63 -1.75 -5.33
N ARG A 161 -6.26 -2.87 -4.93
CA ARG A 161 -7.70 -3.08 -5.13
C ARG A 161 -8.57 -2.33 -4.13
N SER A 162 -8.06 -2.09 -2.91
CA SER A 162 -8.85 -1.55 -1.81
C SER A 162 -9.13 -0.03 -1.91
N LYS A 163 -8.32 0.71 -2.69
CA LYS A 163 -8.39 2.18 -2.89
C LYS A 163 -8.49 3.04 -1.61
N LYS A 164 -8.20 2.48 -0.43
CA LYS A 164 -8.40 3.12 0.88
C LYS A 164 -7.11 3.47 1.62
N SER A 165 -5.94 3.17 1.05
CA SER A 165 -4.66 3.48 1.68
C SER A 165 -4.01 4.72 1.04
N ASN A 166 -3.30 5.50 1.87
CA ASN A 166 -2.39 6.55 1.41
C ASN A 166 -1.00 5.97 1.06
N ILE A 167 -0.95 4.70 0.66
CA ILE A 167 0.27 3.95 0.38
C ILE A 167 0.30 3.65 -1.12
N GLY A 168 1.39 4.01 -1.79
CA GLY A 168 1.60 3.73 -3.23
C GLY A 168 1.94 2.26 -3.49
N HIS A 169 1.00 1.36 -3.25
CA HIS A 169 1.19 -0.09 -3.43
C HIS A 169 1.56 -0.47 -4.87
N GLU A 170 1.10 0.31 -5.84
CA GLU A 170 1.47 0.20 -7.25
C GLU A 170 2.97 0.43 -7.42
N ALA A 171 3.51 1.52 -6.85
CA ALA A 171 4.92 1.82 -6.94
C ALA A 171 5.78 0.74 -6.25
N HIS A 172 5.31 0.18 -5.13
CA HIS A 172 5.98 -0.92 -4.43
C HIS A 172 6.00 -2.20 -5.26
N LEU A 173 4.85 -2.59 -5.82
CA LEU A 173 4.71 -3.77 -6.66
C LEU A 173 5.57 -3.65 -7.92
N GLY A 174 5.45 -2.53 -8.64
CA GLY A 174 6.20 -2.26 -9.88
C GLY A 174 7.71 -2.19 -9.64
N GLY A 175 8.14 -1.52 -8.57
CA GLY A 175 9.55 -1.43 -8.20
C GLY A 175 10.14 -2.75 -7.74
N GLY A 176 9.42 -3.51 -6.91
CA GLY A 176 9.82 -4.85 -6.45
C GLY A 176 9.96 -5.84 -7.61
N VAL A 177 8.97 -5.92 -8.49
CA VAL A 177 9.02 -6.77 -9.69
C VAL A 177 10.18 -6.37 -10.62
N ALA A 178 10.40 -5.07 -10.82
CA ALA A 178 11.51 -4.59 -11.64
C ALA A 178 12.88 -4.97 -11.06
N GLY A 179 13.07 -4.81 -9.74
CA GLY A 179 14.29 -5.23 -9.05
C GLY A 179 14.55 -6.73 -9.17
N MET A 180 13.50 -7.56 -9.02
CA MET A 180 13.61 -9.02 -9.21
C MET A 180 13.96 -9.39 -10.64
N LEU A 181 13.30 -8.80 -11.64
CA LEU A 181 13.61 -9.06 -13.04
C LEU A 181 15.04 -8.68 -13.39
N LEU A 182 15.49 -7.49 -12.95
CA LEU A 182 16.85 -7.02 -13.20
C LEU A 182 17.89 -7.97 -12.61
N MET A 183 17.73 -8.38 -11.34
CA MET A 183 18.67 -9.30 -10.71
C MET A 183 18.60 -10.72 -11.31
N THR A 184 17.44 -11.17 -11.76
CA THR A 184 17.30 -12.45 -12.47
C THR A 184 18.05 -12.43 -13.81
N ILE A 185 18.01 -11.31 -14.53
CA ILE A 185 18.73 -11.13 -15.80
C ILE A 185 20.24 -11.06 -15.57
N LEU A 186 20.69 -10.35 -14.54
CA LEU A 186 22.12 -10.13 -14.29
C LEU A 186 22.80 -11.30 -13.56
N TYR A 187 22.08 -12.02 -12.71
CA TYR A 187 22.59 -13.14 -11.89
C TYR A 187 21.73 -14.40 -12.02
N PRO A 188 21.50 -14.91 -13.24
CA PRO A 188 20.56 -16.02 -13.46
C PRO A 188 20.95 -17.28 -12.68
N LYS A 189 22.25 -17.60 -12.60
CA LYS A 189 22.74 -18.79 -11.90
C LYS A 189 22.30 -18.80 -10.43
N MET A 190 22.51 -17.70 -9.71
CA MET A 190 22.16 -17.60 -8.28
C MET A 190 20.65 -17.75 -8.04
N VAL A 191 19.83 -17.22 -8.96
CA VAL A 191 18.37 -17.29 -8.84
C VAL A 191 17.87 -18.71 -9.15
N PHE A 192 18.45 -19.40 -10.13
CA PHE A 192 18.01 -20.75 -10.51
C PHE A 192 18.57 -21.86 -9.63
N ASP A 193 19.58 -21.58 -8.79
CA ASP A 193 20.03 -22.50 -7.74
C ASP A 193 18.95 -22.72 -6.67
N ASN A 194 18.10 -21.72 -6.40
CA ASN A 194 16.92 -21.84 -5.55
C ASN A 194 15.76 -20.97 -6.08
N PRO A 195 14.97 -21.49 -7.04
CA PRO A 195 13.98 -20.70 -7.75
C PRO A 195 12.67 -20.51 -6.97
N LEU A 196 12.55 -21.07 -5.76
CA LEU A 196 11.30 -21.04 -5.00
C LEU A 196 10.82 -19.61 -4.68
N PRO A 197 11.66 -18.68 -4.17
CA PRO A 197 11.24 -17.29 -3.95
C PRO A 197 10.87 -16.57 -5.25
N LEU A 198 11.55 -16.89 -6.36
CA LEU A 198 11.19 -16.36 -7.68
C LEU A 198 9.76 -16.77 -8.04
N PHE A 199 9.44 -18.07 -8.02
CA PHE A 199 8.11 -18.55 -8.40
C PHE A 199 7.02 -18.08 -7.44
N LEU A 200 7.25 -18.08 -6.12
CA LEU A 200 6.24 -17.68 -5.15
C LEU A 200 5.92 -16.19 -5.19
N ILE A 201 6.90 -15.34 -5.47
CA ILE A 201 6.74 -13.88 -5.39
C ILE A 201 6.52 -13.29 -6.79
N LEU A 202 7.38 -13.62 -7.76
CA LEU A 202 7.39 -12.97 -9.07
C LEU A 202 6.19 -13.42 -9.91
N VAL A 203 5.87 -14.71 -9.95
CA VAL A 203 4.82 -15.22 -10.84
C VAL A 203 3.44 -14.66 -10.49
N PRO A 204 2.96 -14.69 -9.22
CA PRO A 204 1.69 -14.07 -8.87
C PRO A 204 1.67 -12.56 -9.14
N SER A 205 2.80 -11.88 -8.93
CA SER A 205 2.95 -10.44 -9.18
C SER A 205 2.85 -10.12 -10.68
N LEU A 206 3.52 -10.89 -11.54
CA LEU A 206 3.43 -10.76 -13.00
C LEU A 206 2.04 -11.09 -13.51
N ILE A 207 1.42 -12.17 -13.03
CA ILE A 207 0.04 -12.52 -13.38
C ILE A 207 -0.90 -11.36 -13.04
N PHE A 208 -0.77 -10.79 -11.84
CA PHE A 208 -1.56 -9.64 -11.45
C PHE A 208 -1.31 -8.43 -12.37
N ILE A 209 -0.06 -8.05 -12.63
CA ILE A 209 0.29 -6.95 -13.53
C ILE A 209 -0.31 -7.17 -14.93
N ILE A 210 -0.21 -8.38 -15.48
CA ILE A 210 -0.79 -8.76 -16.77
C ILE A 210 -2.32 -8.59 -16.73
N ILE A 211 -3.00 -9.08 -15.69
CA ILE A 211 -4.44 -8.90 -15.52
C ILE A 211 -4.80 -7.41 -15.49
N ILE A 212 -4.04 -6.57 -14.80
CA ILE A 212 -4.28 -5.12 -14.75
C ILE A 212 -4.08 -4.44 -16.10
N ILE A 213 -3.10 -4.89 -16.89
CA ILE A 213 -2.84 -4.38 -18.24
C ILE A 213 -3.99 -4.71 -19.19
N TYR A 214 -4.43 -5.97 -19.24
CA TYR A 214 -5.45 -6.43 -20.18
C TYR A 214 -6.89 -6.20 -19.71
N LYS A 215 -7.13 -6.23 -18.39
CA LYS A 215 -8.46 -6.10 -17.77
C LYS A 215 -8.42 -5.06 -16.63
N PRO A 216 -8.17 -3.78 -16.93
CA PRO A 216 -8.07 -2.73 -15.92
C PRO A 216 -9.37 -2.53 -15.12
N HIS A 217 -10.52 -2.94 -15.67
CA HIS A 217 -11.82 -2.92 -14.99
C HIS A 217 -11.87 -3.84 -13.77
N VAL A 218 -10.97 -4.82 -13.63
CA VAL A 218 -10.86 -5.66 -12.43
C VAL A 218 -10.57 -4.83 -11.17
N LEU A 219 -9.93 -3.67 -11.31
CA LEU A 219 -9.72 -2.71 -10.21
C LEU A 219 -10.99 -1.95 -9.81
N MET A 220 -12.07 -2.08 -10.59
CA MET A 220 -13.35 -1.42 -10.36
C MET A 220 -14.40 -2.35 -9.75
N VAL A 221 -14.13 -3.66 -9.69
CA VAL A 221 -15.05 -4.64 -9.10
C VAL A 221 -14.88 -4.63 -7.59
N ASP A 222 -15.94 -4.23 -6.88
CA ASP A 222 -16.01 -4.26 -5.42
C ASP A 222 -15.74 -5.70 -4.91
N ASN A 223 -14.82 -5.83 -3.96
CA ASN A 223 -14.40 -7.11 -3.39
C ASN A 223 -15.58 -7.87 -2.74
N LEU A 224 -15.65 -9.20 -2.95
CA LEU A 224 -16.57 -10.10 -2.23
C LEU A 224 -16.42 -10.04 -0.69
N PHE A 225 -15.21 -9.74 -0.20
CA PHE A 225 -14.90 -9.59 1.23
C PHE A 225 -15.15 -8.19 1.76
N TYR A 226 -15.45 -7.23 0.89
CA TYR A 226 -15.69 -5.85 1.30
C TYR A 226 -17.19 -5.65 1.43
N LYS A 227 -17.68 -5.81 2.66
CA LYS A 227 -19.06 -5.46 3.01
C LYS A 227 -19.23 -3.97 2.68
N LYS A 228 -19.94 -3.69 1.59
CA LYS A 228 -20.29 -2.34 1.15
C LYS A 228 -20.77 -1.59 2.39
N GLN A 229 -20.01 -0.60 2.83
CA GLN A 229 -20.52 0.33 3.82
C GLN A 229 -21.62 1.07 3.07
N HIS A 230 -22.86 0.58 3.20
CA HIS A 230 -24.00 1.28 2.65
C HIS A 230 -23.95 2.67 3.24
N ASN A 231 -23.70 3.66 2.40
CA ASN A 231 -23.94 5.05 2.74
C ASN A 231 -25.45 5.18 2.84
N TYR A 232 -26.00 4.76 3.98
CA TYR A 232 -27.40 5.01 4.30
C TYR A 232 -27.58 6.51 4.24
N THR A 233 -28.40 6.95 3.28
CA THR A 233 -28.92 8.31 3.23
C THR A 233 -29.64 8.62 4.54
N VAL A 234 -29.90 9.91 4.82
CA VAL A 234 -30.66 10.29 6.02
C VAL A 234 -32.02 9.56 6.04
N ASP A 235 -32.64 9.40 4.87
CA ASP A 235 -33.90 8.68 4.69
C ASP A 235 -33.75 7.17 4.96
N ASP A 236 -32.67 6.55 4.49
CA ASP A 236 -32.41 5.13 4.79
C ASP A 236 -32.25 4.91 6.30
N ARG A 237 -31.53 5.79 6.99
CA ARG A 237 -31.33 5.71 8.45
C ARG A 237 -32.65 5.90 9.19
N TYR A 238 -33.48 6.85 8.75
CA TYR A 238 -34.81 7.08 9.31
C TYR A 238 -35.71 5.85 9.14
N ASN A 239 -35.74 5.26 7.95
CA ASN A 239 -36.55 4.07 7.65
C ASN A 239 -36.09 2.84 8.43
N ILE A 240 -34.78 2.62 8.56
CA ILE A 240 -34.21 1.54 9.36
C ILE A 240 -34.56 1.72 10.84
N GLN A 241 -34.42 2.94 11.37
CA GLN A 241 -34.75 3.22 12.77
C GLN A 241 -36.25 3.03 13.04
N LYS A 242 -37.12 3.45 12.11
CA LYS A 242 -38.56 3.24 12.19
C LYS A 242 -38.91 1.74 12.18
N LYS A 243 -38.31 0.98 11.27
CA LYS A 243 -38.50 -0.48 11.19
C LYS A 243 -38.04 -1.20 12.46
N ASN A 244 -36.83 -0.91 12.95
CA ASN A 244 -36.31 -1.51 14.17
C ASN A 244 -37.20 -1.19 15.40
N THR A 245 -37.71 0.05 15.46
CA THR A 245 -38.64 0.46 16.52
C THR A 245 -39.96 -0.30 16.42
N GLN A 246 -40.50 -0.48 15.20
CA GLN A 246 -41.71 -1.26 14.97
C GLN A 246 -41.53 -2.73 15.38
N GLU A 247 -40.43 -3.38 14.96
CA GLU A 247 -40.13 -4.77 15.33
C GLU A 247 -39.97 -4.95 16.85
N GLU A 248 -39.34 -3.98 17.52
CA GLU A 248 -39.21 -3.97 18.97
C GLU A 248 -40.57 -3.83 19.67
N VAL A 249 -41.46 -2.99 19.15
CA VAL A 249 -42.84 -2.86 19.65
C VAL A 249 -43.63 -4.13 19.39
N ASP A 250 -43.56 -4.71 18.20
CA ASP A 250 -44.26 -5.94 17.84
C ASP A 250 -43.85 -7.10 18.77
N ARG A 251 -42.55 -7.23 19.06
CA ARG A 251 -42.03 -8.20 20.04
C ARG A 251 -42.60 -7.97 21.44
N ILE A 252 -42.75 -6.72 21.86
CA ILE A 252 -43.34 -6.38 23.16
C ILE A 252 -44.84 -6.71 23.16
N LEU A 253 -45.57 -6.40 22.09
CA LEU A 253 -46.99 -6.74 21.93
C LEU A 253 -47.22 -8.26 21.95
N GLU A 254 -46.36 -9.03 21.29
CA GLU A 254 -46.40 -10.49 21.31
C GLU A 254 -46.17 -11.05 22.72
N LYS A 255 -45.22 -10.46 23.47
CA LYS A 255 -44.96 -10.81 24.87
C LYS A 255 -46.18 -10.50 25.75
N ILE A 256 -46.86 -9.36 25.55
CA ILE A 256 -48.11 -9.02 26.24
C ILE A 256 -49.18 -10.05 25.90
N SER A 257 -49.33 -10.42 24.63
CA SER A 257 -50.32 -11.41 24.18
C SER A 257 -50.10 -12.78 24.84
N LYS A 258 -48.85 -13.20 25.04
CA LYS A 258 -48.51 -14.52 25.61
C LYS A 258 -48.49 -14.55 27.15
N LYS A 259 -48.05 -13.47 27.80
CA LYS A 259 -47.74 -13.44 29.25
C LYS A 259 -48.43 -12.33 30.02
N GLY A 260 -49.26 -11.52 29.37
CA GLY A 260 -50.00 -10.41 29.96
C GLY A 260 -49.14 -9.17 30.24
N MET A 261 -49.80 -8.02 30.43
CA MET A 261 -49.18 -6.69 30.59
C MET A 261 -48.23 -6.60 31.80
N LYS A 262 -48.45 -7.40 32.85
CA LYS A 262 -47.61 -7.43 34.05
C LYS A 262 -46.21 -8.02 33.81
N SER A 263 -46.02 -8.73 32.70
CA SER A 263 -44.74 -9.36 32.33
C SER A 263 -43.70 -8.40 31.73
N LEU A 264 -44.07 -7.14 31.51
CA LEU A 264 -43.20 -6.12 30.94
C LEU A 264 -42.24 -5.53 31.97
N THR A 265 -40.98 -5.42 31.58
CA THR A 265 -39.96 -4.65 32.29
C THR A 265 -40.25 -3.15 32.20
N LYS A 266 -39.66 -2.36 33.10
CA LYS A 266 -39.76 -0.89 33.08
C LYS A 266 -39.34 -0.32 31.72
N LYS A 267 -38.24 -0.83 31.16
CA LYS A 267 -37.71 -0.42 29.85
C LYS A 267 -38.69 -0.71 28.70
N GLU A 268 -39.33 -1.87 28.68
CA GLU A 268 -40.33 -2.21 27.64
C GLU A 268 -41.58 -1.32 27.74
N LYS A 269 -42.02 -0.96 28.95
CA LYS A 269 -43.12 -0.01 29.17
C LYS A 269 -42.76 1.39 28.68
N ASP A 270 -41.53 1.84 28.95
CA ASP A 270 -41.05 3.15 28.50
C ASP A 270 -40.99 3.25 26.97
N ILE A 271 -40.56 2.16 26.29
CA ILE A 271 -40.55 2.06 24.83
C ILE A 271 -41.96 2.14 24.25
N LEU A 272 -42.93 1.40 24.80
CA LEU A 272 -44.33 1.44 24.39
C LEU A 272 -44.95 2.84 24.56
N ASN A 273 -44.69 3.48 25.69
CA ASN A 273 -45.19 4.83 25.98
C ASN A 273 -44.58 5.87 25.02
N ALA A 274 -43.28 5.78 24.76
CA ALA A 274 -42.60 6.65 23.81
C ALA A 274 -43.13 6.46 22.38
N TYR A 275 -43.42 5.21 22.00
CA TYR A 275 -43.99 4.88 20.69
C TYR A 275 -45.43 5.41 20.53
N SER A 276 -46.26 5.23 21.55
CA SER A 276 -47.65 5.72 21.58
C SER A 276 -47.72 7.25 21.43
N LYS A 277 -46.82 7.99 22.09
CA LYS A 277 -46.73 9.46 21.95
C LYS A 277 -46.32 9.93 20.56
N LYS A 278 -45.66 9.08 19.78
CA LYS A 278 -45.18 9.39 18.42
C LYS A 278 -46.24 9.14 17.34
N ILE A 279 -47.29 8.38 17.66
CA ILE A 279 -48.40 8.04 16.75
C ILE A 279 -49.64 8.93 16.98
N ARG A 280 -49.74 9.58 18.15
CA ARG A 280 -50.73 10.63 18.42
C ARG A 280 -50.38 11.93 17.71
#